data_AF-A0AAV6YNK8-F1
#
_entry.id   AF-A0AAV6YNK8-F1
#
_cell.length_a   1.000
_cell.length_b   1.000
_cell.length_c   1.000
_cell.angle_alpha   90.00
_cell.angle_beta   90.00
_cell.angle_gamma   90.00
#
_symmetry.space_group_name_H-M   'P 1'
#
loop_
_entity.id
_entity.type
_entity.pdbx_description
1 polymer ?
#
loop_
_entity_poly.entity_id
_entity_poly.type
_entity_poly.pdbx_seq_one_letter_code
_entity_poly.pdbx_strand_id
1 'polypeptide(L)'
;MESICEVNFCSVLSRHLLNIFFYSRMMNPAVANEVLTSVENTLRSSPFDFQGARIISGQEEGAYGWITVNYLLGNFIQQRSYFRSVRTSGALDLGGASTQITFESDDFIESEDNSLHFRLYGRSYNVYTHSFLCYGKDQALRLQLANRIA
;
A
#
# COMPACT_ATOMS: atom_id res chain seq x y z
N MET A 1 1.63 -23.08 -12.19
CA MET A 1 1.77 -21.71 -12.75
C MET A 1 1.90 -20.74 -11.57
N GLU A 2 2.91 -20.98 -10.73
CA GLU A 2 3.25 -20.11 -9.59
C GLU A 2 4.41 -19.24 -10.05
N SER A 3 4.08 -18.05 -10.55
CA SER A 3 5.09 -17.09 -11.00
C SER A 3 5.32 -16.09 -9.89
N ILE A 4 6.18 -16.48 -8.95
CA ILE A 4 7.01 -15.67 -8.04
C ILE A 4 6.45 -14.24 -7.83
N CYS A 5 5.53 -14.11 -6.89
CA CYS A 5 5.34 -12.89 -6.13
C CYS A 5 6.20 -13.03 -4.87
N GLU A 6 6.98 -12.02 -4.51
CA GLU A 6 7.59 -11.99 -3.18
C GLU A 6 6.49 -12.10 -2.11
N VAL A 7 6.78 -12.92 -1.10
CA VAL A 7 5.83 -13.58 -0.19
C VAL A 7 4.87 -12.60 0.51
N ASN A 8 5.23 -11.33 0.65
CA ASN A 8 4.40 -10.31 1.30
C ASN A 8 3.32 -9.66 0.41
N PHE A 9 3.44 -9.74 -0.92
CA PHE A 9 2.50 -9.11 -1.86
C PHE A 9 1.51 -10.09 -2.48
N CYS A 10 1.82 -11.39 -2.44
CA CYS A 10 0.97 -12.44 -3.03
C CYS A 10 -0.32 -12.69 -2.22
N SER A 11 -0.32 -12.37 -0.92
CA SER A 11 -1.46 -12.55 -0.03
C SER A 11 -2.66 -11.67 -0.37
N VAL A 12 -2.44 -10.55 -1.07
CA VAL A 12 -3.49 -9.62 -1.52
C VAL A 12 -4.32 -10.21 -2.68
N LEU A 13 -3.78 -11.19 -3.41
CA LEU A 13 -4.39 -11.72 -4.64
C LEU A 13 -4.96 -13.14 -4.50
N SER A 14 -4.81 -13.79 -3.33
CA SER A 14 -5.36 -15.12 -3.08
C SER A 14 -6.80 -15.04 -2.57
N ARG A 15 -7.75 -15.58 -3.36
CA ARG A 15 -9.19 -15.55 -3.04
C ARG A 15 -9.61 -16.31 -1.79
N HIS A 16 -8.71 -17.07 -1.16
CA HIS A 16 -9.02 -17.90 0.00
C HIS A 16 -8.47 -17.33 1.31
N LEU A 17 -7.56 -16.34 1.27
CA LEU A 17 -6.88 -15.85 2.46
C LEU A 17 -7.39 -14.47 2.83
N LEU A 18 -7.86 -14.30 4.07
CA LEU A 18 -8.20 -12.98 4.60
C LEU A 18 -7.03 -12.43 5.42
N ASN A 19 -6.32 -11.47 4.83
CA ASN A 19 -5.39 -10.60 5.53
C ASN A 19 -6.04 -9.22 5.67
N ILE A 20 -6.05 -8.68 6.90
CA ILE A 20 -6.57 -7.33 7.12
C ILE A 20 -5.43 -6.37 7.44
N PHE A 21 -5.36 -5.32 6.66
CA PHE A 21 -4.38 -4.26 6.82
C PHE A 21 -5.05 -3.04 7.43
N PHE A 22 -4.52 -2.62 8.57
CA PHE A 22 -5.00 -1.43 9.28
C PHE A 22 -4.06 -0.26 9.04
N TYR A 23 -4.64 0.93 8.96
CA TYR A 23 -3.90 2.17 8.92
C TYR A 23 -4.12 2.98 10.19
N SER A 24 -3.24 2.77 11.19
CA SER A 24 -3.37 3.38 12.51
C SER A 24 -2.04 3.89 13.06
N ARG A 25 -1.26 4.59 12.22
CA ARG A 25 0.09 5.07 12.59
C ARG A 25 0.11 6.23 13.59
N MET A 26 -1.03 6.89 13.81
CA MET A 26 -1.14 8.03 14.74
C MET A 26 -1.64 7.64 16.14
N MET A 27 -1.94 6.35 16.37
CA MET A 27 -2.51 5.88 17.63
C MET A 27 -1.44 5.36 18.58
N ASN A 28 -1.72 5.41 19.89
CA ASN A 28 -0.86 4.79 20.89
C ASN A 28 -0.70 3.28 20.59
N PRO A 29 0.53 2.71 20.60
CA PRO A 29 0.77 1.32 20.26
C PRO A 29 -0.01 0.30 21.12
N ALA A 30 -0.21 0.58 22.41
CA ALA A 30 -0.95 -0.31 23.29
C ALA A 30 -2.44 -0.37 22.90
N VAL A 31 -3.03 0.80 22.65
CA VAL A 31 -4.42 0.91 22.16
C VAL A 31 -4.56 0.25 20.79
N ALA A 32 -3.58 0.44 19.91
CA ALA A 32 -3.58 -0.19 18.59
C ALA A 32 -3.54 -1.70 18.69
N ASN A 33 -2.76 -2.25 19.61
CA ASN A 33 -2.70 -3.68 19.86
C ASN A 33 -4.00 -4.24 20.45
N GLU A 34 -4.67 -3.50 21.34
CA GLU A 34 -5.99 -3.89 21.87
C GLU A 34 -7.05 -3.97 20.76
N VAL A 35 -7.10 -2.96 19.89
CA VAL A 35 -8.01 -2.95 18.74
C VAL A 35 -7.69 -4.09 17.77
N LEU A 36 -6.41 -4.29 17.41
CA LEU A 36 -6.00 -5.41 16.56
C LEU A 36 -6.42 -6.75 17.16
N THR A 37 -6.17 -6.96 18.46
CA THR A 37 -6.57 -8.19 19.16
C THR A 37 -8.08 -8.43 19.09
N SER A 38 -8.88 -7.37 19.28
CA SER A 38 -10.34 -7.46 19.17
C SER A 38 -10.79 -7.85 17.75
N VAL A 39 -10.16 -7.27 16.74
CA VAL A 39 -10.41 -7.61 15.33
C VAL A 39 -10.02 -9.06 15.06
N GLU A 40 -8.83 -9.50 15.48
CA GLU A 40 -8.36 -10.86 15.25
C GLU A 40 -9.32 -11.89 15.85
N ASN A 41 -9.76 -11.68 17.09
CA ASN A 41 -10.70 -12.58 17.76
C ASN A 41 -12.02 -12.69 16.98
N THR A 42 -12.50 -11.57 16.45
CA THR A 42 -13.73 -11.54 15.64
C THR A 42 -13.54 -12.30 14.34
N LEU A 43 -12.43 -12.06 13.62
CA LEU A 43 -12.20 -12.68 12.31
C LEU A 43 -11.86 -14.17 12.40
N ARG A 44 -11.17 -14.61 13.46
CA ARG A 44 -10.92 -16.03 13.73
C ARG A 44 -12.21 -16.83 13.96
N SER A 45 -13.28 -16.17 14.41
CA SER A 45 -14.61 -16.79 14.57
C SER A 45 -15.43 -16.86 13.27
N SER A 46 -14.95 -16.23 12.21
CA SER A 46 -15.62 -16.19 10.91
C SER A 46 -15.33 -17.44 10.08
N PRO A 47 -16.10 -17.73 9.01
CA PRO A 47 -15.84 -18.88 8.14
C PRO A 47 -14.67 -18.66 7.15
N PHE A 48 -14.02 -17.49 7.17
CA PHE A 48 -12.89 -17.20 6.31
C PHE A 48 -11.59 -17.79 6.88
N ASP A 49 -10.69 -18.20 6.00
CA ASP A 49 -9.33 -18.59 6.39
C ASP A 49 -8.50 -17.34 6.71
N PHE A 50 -8.62 -16.90 7.96
CA PHE A 50 -7.98 -15.69 8.47
C PHE A 50 -6.50 -15.91 8.78
N GLN A 51 -5.65 -15.12 8.12
CA GLN A 51 -4.19 -15.27 8.18
C GLN A 51 -3.50 -14.25 9.10
N GLY A 52 -4.20 -13.17 9.48
CA GLY A 52 -3.67 -12.18 10.42
C GLY A 52 -4.16 -10.76 10.16
N ALA A 53 -4.01 -9.92 11.17
CA ALA A 53 -4.25 -8.48 11.07
C ALA A 53 -2.97 -7.72 11.45
N ARG A 54 -2.56 -6.75 10.65
CA ARG A 54 -1.40 -5.92 10.98
C ARG A 54 -1.57 -4.49 10.53
N ILE A 55 -0.83 -3.59 11.18
CA ILE A 55 -0.67 -2.22 10.71
C ILE A 55 0.36 -2.22 9.59
N ILE A 56 0.04 -1.56 8.48
CA ILE A 56 0.95 -1.41 7.35
C ILE A 56 1.75 -0.11 7.44
N SER A 57 2.94 -0.12 6.87
CA SER A 57 3.71 1.10 6.67
C SER A 57 3.04 1.98 5.61
N GLY A 58 3.38 3.28 5.59
CA GLY A 58 2.89 4.17 4.54
C GLY A 58 3.45 3.82 3.15
N GLN A 59 4.63 3.22 3.09
CA GLN A 59 5.22 2.75 1.82
C GLN A 59 4.43 1.55 1.29
N GLU A 60 4.07 0.60 2.17
CA GLU A 60 3.24 -0.56 1.82
C GLU A 60 1.88 -0.12 1.28
N GLU A 61 1.21 0.82 1.96
CA GLU A 61 -0.05 1.41 1.51
C GLU A 61 0.07 2.01 0.10
N GLY A 62 1.09 2.86 -0.12
CA GLY A 62 1.35 3.45 -1.44
C GLY A 62 1.67 2.41 -2.52
N ALA A 63 2.44 1.38 -2.18
CA ALA A 63 2.82 0.31 -3.09
C ALA A 63 1.61 -0.57 -3.47
N TYR A 64 0.79 -0.97 -2.49
CA TYR A 64 -0.43 -1.74 -2.75
C TYR A 64 -1.42 -0.96 -3.62
N GLY A 65 -1.56 0.36 -3.41
CA GLY A 65 -2.36 1.22 -4.29
C GLY A 65 -1.85 1.23 -5.72
N TRP A 66 -0.54 1.41 -5.92
CA TRP A 66 0.10 1.39 -7.24
C TRP A 66 -0.01 0.04 -7.94
N ILE A 67 0.18 -1.07 -7.21
CA ILE A 67 -0.01 -2.43 -7.74
C ILE A 67 -1.46 -2.60 -8.20
N THR A 68 -2.42 -2.17 -7.40
CA THR A 68 -3.85 -2.29 -7.72
C THR A 68 -4.20 -1.54 -9.00
N VAL A 69 -3.79 -0.26 -9.12
CA VAL A 69 -4.01 0.55 -10.33
C VAL A 69 -3.44 -0.13 -11.57
N ASN A 70 -2.17 -0.56 -11.50
CA ASN A 70 -1.49 -1.15 -12.66
C ASN A 70 -1.98 -2.56 -13.01
N TYR A 71 -2.43 -3.33 -12.02
CA TYR A 71 -3.07 -4.62 -12.24
C TYR A 71 -4.41 -4.44 -12.97
N LEU A 72 -5.27 -3.54 -12.50
CA LEU A 72 -6.58 -3.28 -13.10
C LEU A 72 -6.47 -2.70 -14.52
N LEU A 73 -5.45 -1.88 -14.78
CA LEU A 73 -5.16 -1.36 -16.11
C LEU A 73 -4.47 -2.39 -17.03
N GLY A 74 -4.06 -3.55 -16.50
CA GLY A 74 -3.37 -4.59 -17.25
C GLY A 74 -1.90 -4.26 -17.58
N ASN A 75 -1.33 -3.23 -16.97
CA ASN A 75 0.01 -2.72 -17.29
C ASN A 75 1.14 -3.74 -17.00
N PHE A 76 0.88 -4.74 -16.15
CA PHE A 76 1.85 -5.79 -15.84
C PHE A 76 1.87 -6.95 -16.85
N ILE A 77 0.74 -7.21 -17.52
CA ILE A 77 0.53 -8.45 -18.32
C ILE A 77 0.63 -8.15 -19.82
N GLN A 78 0.45 -6.89 -20.22
CA GLN A 78 0.34 -6.49 -21.62
C GLN A 78 1.70 -6.34 -22.34
N GLN A 79 2.65 -7.27 -22.14
CA GLN A 79 3.91 -7.34 -22.91
C GLN A 79 3.74 -7.98 -24.32
N ARG A 80 2.51 -8.21 -24.79
CA ARG A 80 2.27 -9.00 -26.02
C ARG A 80 2.48 -8.24 -27.33
N SER A 81 2.75 -6.94 -27.30
CA SER A 81 3.16 -6.19 -28.50
C SER A 81 4.62 -5.77 -28.40
N TYR A 82 5.46 -6.38 -29.24
CA TYR A 82 6.91 -6.14 -29.38
C TYR A 82 7.31 -4.66 -29.61
N PHE A 83 6.32 -3.77 -29.81
CA PHE A 83 6.49 -2.37 -30.19
C PHE A 83 6.00 -1.35 -29.16
N ARG A 84 5.57 -1.76 -27.96
CA ARG A 84 5.13 -0.81 -26.91
C ARG A 84 5.79 -1.11 -25.57
N SER A 85 6.63 -0.20 -25.09
CA SER A 85 7.00 -0.17 -23.67
C SER A 85 5.75 0.19 -22.88
N VAL A 86 5.17 -0.77 -22.17
CA VAL A 86 4.05 -0.50 -21.27
C VAL A 86 4.62 0.19 -20.03
N ARG A 87 4.47 1.52 -19.97
CA ARG A 87 4.78 2.29 -18.78
C ARG A 87 3.70 2.07 -17.73
N THR A 88 4.10 1.95 -16.48
CA THR A 88 3.15 1.91 -15.39
C THR A 88 2.54 3.30 -15.16
N SER A 89 1.34 3.33 -14.60
CA SER A 89 0.71 4.56 -14.12
C SER A 89 1.14 4.81 -12.67
N GLY A 90 1.44 6.05 -12.33
CA GLY A 90 1.60 6.46 -10.93
C GLY A 90 0.28 6.37 -10.17
N ALA A 91 0.36 6.35 -8.84
CA ALA A 91 -0.79 6.36 -7.94
C ALA A 91 -0.65 7.50 -6.92
N LEU A 92 -1.76 8.21 -6.70
CA LEU A 92 -1.92 9.21 -5.65
C LEU A 92 -3.08 8.75 -4.77
N ASP A 93 -2.84 8.66 -3.47
CA ASP A 93 -3.87 8.33 -2.48
C ASP A 93 -4.00 9.47 -1.48
N LEU A 94 -5.24 9.90 -1.22
CA LEU A 94 -5.57 10.95 -0.27
C LEU A 94 -6.49 10.36 0.80
N GLY A 95 -5.88 9.87 1.86
CA GLY A 95 -6.58 9.38 3.04
C GLY A 95 -7.01 10.50 3.99
N GLY A 96 -7.61 10.10 5.12
CA GLY A 96 -7.96 11.01 6.21
C GLY A 96 -6.75 11.52 6.98
N ALA A 97 -5.78 10.63 7.25
CA ALA A 97 -4.62 10.90 8.09
C ALA A 97 -3.32 11.20 7.31
N SER A 98 -3.18 10.65 6.11
CA SER A 98 -1.98 10.73 5.28
C SER A 98 -2.34 10.86 3.80
N THR A 99 -1.33 11.16 2.99
CA THR A 99 -1.40 11.08 1.53
C THR A 99 -0.15 10.38 0.99
N GLN A 100 -0.30 9.65 -0.10
CA GLN A 100 0.73 8.80 -0.69
C GLN A 100 0.95 9.21 -2.14
N ILE A 101 2.19 9.12 -2.57
CA ILE A 101 2.58 9.24 -3.98
C ILE A 101 3.49 8.05 -4.30
N THR A 102 3.15 7.33 -5.36
CA THR A 102 3.86 6.13 -5.77
C THR A 102 4.00 6.06 -7.29
N PHE A 103 5.20 5.85 -7.81
CA PHE A 103 5.44 5.70 -9.25
C PHE A 103 6.73 4.94 -9.55
N GLU A 104 6.79 4.30 -10.72
CA GLU A 104 8.01 3.68 -11.23
C GLU A 104 9.02 4.77 -11.63
N SER A 105 10.27 4.66 -11.16
CA SER A 105 11.34 5.60 -11.46
C SER A 105 12.49 4.89 -12.17
N ASP A 106 12.90 5.42 -13.32
CA ASP A 106 14.13 5.02 -14.02
C ASP A 106 15.36 5.71 -13.40
N ASP A 107 15.15 6.81 -12.68
CA ASP A 107 16.21 7.61 -12.04
C ASP A 107 16.58 7.06 -10.65
N PHE A 108 17.79 7.42 -10.21
CA PHE A 108 18.27 7.12 -8.85
C PHE A 108 17.36 7.79 -7.81
N ILE A 109 16.79 6.98 -6.92
CA ILE A 109 15.99 7.48 -5.81
C ILE A 109 16.95 7.85 -4.68
N GLU A 110 17.06 9.13 -4.38
CA GLU A 110 18.05 9.67 -3.42
C GLU A 110 17.92 9.11 -2.01
N SER A 111 16.69 8.78 -1.59
CA SER A 111 16.39 8.23 -0.28
C SER A 111 15.99 6.78 -0.41
N GLU A 112 16.84 5.89 0.12
CA GLU A 112 16.61 4.44 0.09
C GLU A 112 15.31 4.06 0.84
N ASP A 113 14.94 4.84 1.86
CA ASP A 113 13.65 4.72 2.54
C ASP A 113 12.46 4.93 1.59
N ASN A 114 12.59 5.72 0.52
CA ASN A 114 11.50 5.94 -0.43
C ASN A 114 11.57 5.00 -1.64
N SER A 115 12.53 4.07 -1.65
CA SER A 115 12.76 3.15 -2.78
C SER A 115 12.24 1.77 -2.44
N LEU A 116 11.29 1.27 -3.24
CA LEU A 116 10.84 -0.12 -3.18
C LEU A 116 11.23 -0.86 -4.45
N HIS A 117 11.87 -2.00 -4.25
CA HIS A 117 12.25 -2.91 -5.32
C HIS A 117 11.45 -4.19 -5.17
N PHE A 118 10.69 -4.56 -6.19
CA PHE A 118 9.97 -5.83 -6.20
C PHE A 118 9.85 -6.38 -7.62
N ARG A 119 9.64 -7.70 -7.70
CA ARG A 119 9.48 -8.42 -8.96
C ARG A 119 8.05 -8.90 -9.12
N LEU A 120 7.39 -8.48 -10.20
CA LEU A 120 6.02 -8.86 -10.54
C LEU A 120 5.99 -9.43 -11.96
N TYR A 121 5.41 -10.62 -12.13
CA TYR A 121 5.26 -11.29 -13.42
C TYR A 121 6.58 -11.41 -14.22
N GLY A 122 7.70 -11.61 -13.52
CA GLY A 122 9.02 -11.77 -14.11
C GLY A 122 9.78 -10.47 -14.39
N ARG A 123 9.15 -9.29 -14.31
CA ARG A 123 9.79 -7.97 -14.45
C ARG A 123 10.09 -7.35 -13.08
N SER A 124 11.29 -6.81 -12.93
CA SER A 124 11.68 -6.01 -11.75
C SER A 124 11.21 -4.57 -11.93
N TYR A 125 10.71 -3.98 -10.86
CA TYR A 125 10.27 -2.60 -10.80
C TYR A 125 11.07 -1.86 -9.72
N ASN A 126 11.55 -0.68 -10.06
CA ASN A 126 12.05 0.28 -9.09
C ASN A 126 10.96 1.35 -8.89
N VAL A 127 10.42 1.41 -7.68
CA VAL A 127 9.25 2.23 -7.37
C VAL A 127 9.59 3.21 -6.26
N TYR A 128 9.42 4.49 -6.58
CA TYR A 128 9.39 5.53 -5.56
C TYR A 128 8.05 5.47 -4.84
N THR A 129 8.07 5.49 -3.52
CA THR A 129 6.88 5.64 -2.69
C THR A 129 7.19 6.53 -1.49
N HIS A 130 6.29 7.47 -1.21
CA HIS A 130 6.36 8.26 0.01
C HIS A 130 4.97 8.45 0.60
N SER A 131 4.91 8.46 1.92
CA SER A 131 3.67 8.68 2.67
C SER A 131 3.84 9.85 3.63
N PHE A 132 3.17 10.94 3.31
CA PHE A 132 3.14 12.15 4.12
C PHE A 132 2.12 11.99 5.24
N LEU A 133 2.57 11.52 6.41
CA LEU A 133 1.74 11.44 7.60
C LEU A 133 1.32 12.86 8.06
N CYS A 134 0.08 13.00 8.54
CA CYS A 134 -0.56 14.27 8.90
C CYS A 134 -0.97 15.19 7.72
N TYR A 135 -0.73 14.76 6.48
CA TYR A 135 -1.16 15.49 5.28
C TYR A 135 -2.42 14.90 4.62
N GLY A 136 -3.08 13.96 5.28
CA GLY A 136 -4.42 13.53 4.87
C GLY A 136 -5.46 14.63 5.08
N LYS A 137 -6.58 14.54 4.36
CA LYS A 137 -7.58 15.62 4.31
C LYS A 137 -8.10 16.05 5.69
N ASP A 138 -8.26 15.12 6.63
CA ASP A 138 -8.83 15.42 7.95
C ASP A 138 -7.79 16.05 8.88
N GLN A 139 -6.52 15.64 8.76
CA GLN A 139 -5.43 16.26 9.51
C GLN A 139 -5.08 17.63 8.95
N ALA A 140 -5.04 17.78 7.63
CA ALA A 140 -4.87 19.06 6.96
C ALA A 140 -5.98 20.05 7.36
N LEU A 141 -7.24 19.61 7.41
CA LEU A 141 -8.35 20.42 7.88
C LEU A 141 -8.17 20.84 9.35
N ARG A 142 -7.79 19.92 10.24
CA ARG A 142 -7.52 20.25 11.65
C ARG A 142 -6.42 21.29 11.79
N LEU A 143 -5.33 21.16 11.05
CA LEU A 143 -4.23 22.13 11.02
C LEU A 143 -4.72 23.51 10.51
N GLN A 144 -5.49 23.53 9.43
CA GLN A 144 -6.08 24.76 8.91
C GLN A 144 -6.97 25.45 9.95
N LEU A 145 -7.84 24.69 10.64
CA LEU A 145 -8.73 25.23 11.66
C LEU A 145 -7.95 25.76 12.87
N ALA A 146 -6.92 25.04 13.33
CA ALA A 146 -6.05 25.50 14.41
C ALA A 146 -5.34 26.82 14.05
N ASN A 147 -4.82 26.94 12.83
CA ASN A 147 -4.14 28.14 12.36
C ASN A 147 -5.09 29.35 12.15
N ARG A 148 -6.41 29.11 12.03
CA ARG A 148 -7.40 30.18 11.94
C ARG A 148 -7.88 30.72 13.29
N ILE A 149 -7.62 29.97 14.36
CA ILE A 149 -8.04 30.31 15.73
C ILE A 149 -6.87 30.89 16.54
N ALA A 150 -5.64 30.80 16.02
CA ALA A 150 -4.42 31.38 16.58
C ALA A 150 -4.23 32.86 16.23
#